data_AF-A0A1J7HAT4-F1
#
_entry.id   AF-A0A1J7HAT4-F1
#
_cell.length_a   1.000
_cell.length_b   1.000
_cell.length_c   1.000
_cell.angle_alpha   90.00
_cell.angle_beta   90.00
_cell.angle_gamma   90.00
#
_symmetry.space_group_name_H-M   'P 1'
#
loop_
_entity.id
_entity.type
_entity.pdbx_description
1 polymer ?
#
loop_
_entity_poly.entity_id
_entity_poly.type
_entity_poly.pdbx_seq_one_letter_code
_entity_poly.pdbx_strand_id
1 'polypeptide(L)'
;MSISDQVSMEAHLSLVLDTVDGAIDYKGQPAIRSKSGSWKSARFIIGVEVAERVAFYGIQTNLISYLTGPLHQTTVTAAENVNIWTGTASLLPIFGAYIADSHLGRYTTIIIASLLYVVGLGLLTLSAMLPSLTNSECKVGNEFTSCPPRVQVILFFVSLYMVAIGQGGHKPCVQAFGADQFDEQHPKEYKDRSSFFNWWYFTMCAGCMVTLWILNYIQDNLSWVLGFGIPFVAMIIALLVFLLGTMTYRFNIQGNDSSPFLRIGRVFVAALTNWRTNLSSSAIEEEHGEIVPHHNYDQQFNFLNKALLAPNDSKEKETCRHSEVEEAKAVLRLVPIWAASLVYGIVFAQSPTFFTKQAVTMDRNIFPGFDIPAASLQTLPLTGIVLFSPIYDRLFVPIARAITGKPSGITVLQRIGTGLFISIFAISIAALVEMKRLKTAQESGLVDDPNATLPMRIFLWPGPK
;
A
#
# COMPACT_ATOMS: atom_id res chain seq x y z
N MET A 1 -29.19 -47.54 -20.95
CA MET A 1 -28.12 -46.99 -20.11
C MET A 1 -28.20 -47.72 -18.78
N SER A 2 -27.15 -48.40 -18.34
CA SER A 2 -27.22 -49.19 -17.10
C SER A 2 -27.32 -48.26 -15.88
N ILE A 3 -27.86 -48.72 -14.75
CA ILE A 3 -27.92 -47.93 -13.50
C ILE A 3 -26.51 -47.48 -13.07
N SER A 4 -25.48 -48.29 -13.38
CA SER A 4 -24.06 -47.95 -13.18
C SER A 4 -23.61 -46.74 -14.00
N ASP A 5 -24.08 -46.61 -15.25
CA ASP A 5 -23.72 -45.49 -16.13
C ASP A 5 -24.40 -44.18 -15.71
N GLN A 6 -25.64 -44.25 -15.19
CA GLN A 6 -26.34 -43.08 -14.64
C GLN A 6 -25.69 -42.58 -13.34
N VAL A 7 -25.32 -43.48 -12.42
CA VAL A 7 -24.63 -43.11 -11.18
C VAL A 7 -23.23 -42.53 -11.47
N SER A 8 -22.52 -43.08 -12.45
CA SER A 8 -21.23 -42.53 -12.90
C SER A 8 -21.38 -41.13 -13.49
N MET A 9 -22.41 -40.90 -14.32
CA MET A 9 -22.67 -39.61 -14.95
C MET A 9 -23.12 -38.53 -13.95
N GLU A 10 -23.95 -38.89 -12.95
CA GLU A 10 -24.33 -37.98 -11.86
C GLU A 10 -23.15 -37.65 -10.94
N ALA A 11 -22.27 -38.62 -10.66
CA ALA A 11 -21.04 -38.39 -9.90
C ALA A 11 -20.07 -37.47 -10.68
N HIS A 12 -19.96 -37.64 -12.00
CA HIS A 12 -19.14 -36.76 -12.84
C HIS A 12 -19.72 -35.35 -12.93
N LEU A 13 -21.04 -35.21 -13.08
CA LEU A 13 -21.72 -33.92 -13.17
C LEU A 13 -21.65 -33.15 -11.84
N SER A 14 -21.79 -33.84 -10.70
CA SER A 14 -21.61 -33.25 -9.37
C SER A 14 -20.17 -32.84 -9.09
N LEU A 15 -19.18 -33.61 -9.56
CA LEU A 15 -17.76 -33.23 -9.51
C LEU A 15 -17.46 -31.99 -10.37
N VAL A 16 -18.01 -31.90 -11.58
CA VAL A 16 -17.86 -30.73 -12.45
C VAL A 16 -18.56 -29.49 -11.87
N LEU A 17 -19.73 -29.66 -11.23
CA LEU A 17 -20.38 -28.57 -10.51
C LEU A 17 -19.60 -28.13 -9.26
N ASP A 18 -18.89 -29.05 -8.59
CA ASP A 18 -18.12 -28.73 -7.37
C ASP A 18 -16.71 -28.21 -7.67
N THR A 19 -16.27 -28.20 -8.93
CA THR A 19 -15.02 -27.54 -9.34
C THR A 19 -15.19 -26.04 -9.55
N VAL A 20 -14.11 -25.30 -9.35
CA VAL A 20 -14.04 -23.85 -9.59
C VAL A 20 -13.30 -23.62 -10.91
N ASP A 21 -13.98 -23.01 -11.88
CA ASP A 21 -13.43 -22.76 -13.20
C ASP A 21 -12.21 -21.83 -13.14
N GLY A 22 -11.15 -22.19 -13.87
CA GLY A 22 -9.92 -21.40 -13.94
C GLY A 22 -9.05 -21.45 -12.69
N ALA A 23 -9.37 -22.29 -11.70
CA ALA A 23 -8.59 -22.44 -10.47
C ALA A 23 -8.04 -23.87 -10.30
N ILE A 24 -6.80 -23.99 -9.85
CA ILE A 24 -6.15 -25.26 -9.50
C ILE A 24 -5.81 -25.32 -8.01
N ASP A 25 -5.67 -26.52 -7.48
CA ASP A 25 -5.16 -26.79 -6.15
C ASP A 25 -3.62 -26.83 -6.13
N TYR A 26 -3.05 -27.05 -4.95
CA TYR A 26 -1.60 -27.13 -4.76
C TYR A 26 -0.93 -28.32 -5.47
N LYS A 27 -1.69 -29.30 -5.96
CA LYS A 27 -1.21 -30.45 -6.74
C LYS A 27 -1.36 -30.21 -8.24
N GLY A 28 -1.84 -29.04 -8.66
CA GLY A 28 -2.12 -28.73 -10.06
C GLY A 28 -3.37 -29.41 -10.60
N GLN A 29 -4.25 -29.92 -9.74
CA GLN A 29 -5.54 -30.49 -10.13
C GLN A 29 -6.63 -29.41 -10.08
N PRO A 30 -7.76 -29.57 -10.79
CA PRO A 30 -8.87 -28.64 -10.69
C PRO A 30 -9.31 -28.41 -9.24
N ALA A 31 -9.49 -27.15 -8.84
CA ALA A 31 -9.81 -26.79 -7.47
C ALA A 31 -11.24 -27.25 -7.10
N ILE A 32 -11.35 -28.07 -6.05
CA ILE A 32 -12.64 -28.53 -5.51
C ILE A 32 -13.14 -27.54 -4.45
N ARG A 33 -14.33 -26.98 -4.67
CA ARG A 33 -14.92 -25.90 -3.86
C ARG A 33 -15.05 -26.27 -2.37
N SER A 34 -15.39 -27.52 -2.08
CA SER A 34 -15.51 -28.04 -0.71
C SER A 34 -14.18 -28.23 0.04
N LYS A 35 -13.04 -28.32 -0.67
CA LYS A 35 -11.73 -28.63 -0.07
C LYS A 35 -10.76 -27.44 -0.02
N SER A 36 -10.82 -26.56 -1.02
CA SER A 36 -9.91 -25.42 -1.17
C SER A 36 -10.65 -24.08 -1.21
N GLY A 37 -9.95 -23.00 -0.85
CA GLY A 37 -10.42 -21.62 -0.88
C GLY A 37 -11.33 -21.22 0.29
N SER A 38 -12.17 -20.23 0.01
CA SER A 38 -13.13 -19.64 0.93
C SER A 38 -12.47 -19.18 2.25
N TRP A 39 -13.27 -19.10 3.32
CA TRP A 39 -12.85 -18.69 4.66
C TRP A 39 -11.76 -19.57 5.28
N LYS A 40 -11.63 -20.83 4.82
CA LYS A 40 -10.56 -21.71 5.31
C LYS A 40 -9.20 -21.15 4.94
N SER A 41 -9.03 -20.75 3.69
CA SER A 41 -7.83 -20.12 3.15
C SER A 41 -7.68 -18.67 3.58
N ALA A 42 -8.77 -17.89 3.52
CA ALA A 42 -8.73 -16.46 3.79
C ALA A 42 -8.22 -16.12 5.20
N ARG A 43 -8.48 -16.96 6.21
CA ARG A 43 -7.99 -16.75 7.58
C ARG A 43 -6.46 -16.75 7.68
N PHE A 44 -5.78 -17.63 6.95
CA PHE A 44 -4.31 -17.64 6.91
C PHE A 44 -3.79 -16.34 6.29
N ILE A 45 -4.37 -15.94 5.17
CA ILE A 45 -3.98 -14.75 4.40
C ILE A 45 -4.20 -13.46 5.20
N ILE A 46 -5.32 -13.35 5.92
CA ILE A 46 -5.60 -12.22 6.82
C ILE A 46 -4.54 -12.14 7.94
N GLY A 47 -4.13 -13.27 8.53
CA GLY A 47 -3.08 -13.29 9.55
C GLY A 47 -1.75 -12.74 9.04
N VAL A 48 -1.41 -13.08 7.80
CA VAL A 48 -0.20 -12.58 7.11
C VAL A 48 -0.27 -11.06 6.90
N GLU A 49 -1.42 -10.56 6.46
CA GLU A 49 -1.65 -9.12 6.29
C GLU A 49 -1.47 -8.35 7.59
N VAL A 50 -1.99 -8.87 8.71
CA VAL A 50 -1.84 -8.20 10.02
C VAL A 50 -0.37 -8.11 10.41
N ALA A 51 0.39 -9.19 10.27
CA ALA A 51 1.82 -9.19 10.60
C ALA A 51 2.62 -8.23 9.71
N GLU A 52 2.32 -8.19 8.41
CA GLU A 52 2.95 -7.25 7.50
C GLU A 52 2.61 -5.80 7.87
N ARG A 53 1.34 -5.48 8.14
CA ARG A 53 0.93 -4.14 8.58
C ARG A 53 1.65 -3.74 9.85
N VAL A 54 1.79 -4.66 10.80
CA VAL A 54 2.53 -4.39 12.03
C VAL A 54 4.00 -4.05 11.73
N ALA A 55 4.62 -4.80 10.82
CA ALA A 55 6.01 -4.59 10.45
C ALA A 55 6.25 -3.29 9.65
N PHE A 56 5.45 -3.04 8.62
CA PHE A 56 5.59 -1.85 7.78
C PHE A 56 5.36 -0.56 8.58
N TYR A 57 4.22 -0.47 9.29
CA TYR A 57 3.91 0.72 10.09
C TYR A 57 4.82 0.83 11.31
N GLY A 58 5.34 -0.29 11.83
CA GLY A 58 6.30 -0.30 12.92
C GLY A 58 7.60 0.39 12.57
N ILE A 59 8.03 0.26 11.31
CA ILE A 59 9.15 1.06 10.79
C ILE A 59 8.67 2.47 10.48
N GLN A 60 7.67 2.61 9.60
CA GLN A 60 7.29 3.88 9.00
C GLN A 60 6.95 4.96 10.02
N THR A 61 6.15 4.62 11.03
CA THR A 61 5.53 5.63 11.90
C THR A 61 6.55 6.29 12.83
N ASN A 62 7.63 5.59 13.20
CA ASN A 62 8.62 6.11 14.13
C ASN A 62 10.04 6.20 13.55
N LEU A 63 10.18 6.02 12.23
CA LEU A 63 11.46 6.06 11.52
C LEU A 63 12.20 7.38 11.76
N ILE A 64 11.49 8.51 11.78
CA ILE A 64 12.11 9.82 12.00
C ILE A 64 12.79 9.93 13.38
N SER A 65 12.22 9.31 14.41
CA SER A 65 12.80 9.29 15.75
C SER A 65 14.07 8.44 15.78
N TYR A 66 14.10 7.30 15.08
CA TYR A 66 15.31 6.48 14.96
C TYR A 66 16.44 7.22 14.22
N LEU A 67 16.11 7.89 13.12
CA LEU A 67 17.09 8.64 12.32
C LEU A 67 17.66 9.83 13.10
N THR A 68 16.83 10.56 13.84
CA THR A 68 17.26 11.76 14.59
C THR A 68 17.86 11.45 15.95
N GLY A 69 17.49 10.34 16.59
CA GLY A 69 18.08 9.87 17.85
C GLY A 69 19.30 9.00 17.59
N PRO A 70 19.16 7.65 17.55
CA PRO A 70 20.26 6.71 17.36
C PRO A 70 21.25 7.02 16.22
N LEU A 71 20.76 7.48 15.06
CA LEU A 71 21.63 7.81 13.92
C LEU A 71 22.06 9.29 13.86
N HIS A 72 21.63 10.12 14.81
CA HIS A 72 22.04 11.51 14.96
C HIS A 72 21.90 12.38 13.69
N GLN A 73 20.94 12.07 12.81
CA GLN A 73 20.64 12.91 11.64
C GLN A 73 19.92 14.19 12.05
N THR A 74 20.11 15.26 11.29
CA THR A 74 19.27 16.45 11.44
C THR A 74 17.82 16.13 11.09
N THR A 75 16.86 16.84 11.69
CA THR A 75 15.43 16.65 11.41
C THR A 75 15.11 16.78 9.91
N VAL A 76 15.80 17.68 9.19
CA VAL A 76 15.62 17.89 7.75
C VAL A 76 16.08 16.67 6.96
N THR A 77 17.32 16.20 7.20
CA THR A 77 17.86 15.01 6.51
C THR A 77 17.06 13.75 6.85
N ALA A 78 16.62 13.61 8.09
CA ALA A 78 15.79 12.49 8.51
C ALA A 78 14.42 12.49 7.81
N ALA A 79 13.74 13.64 7.73
CA ALA A 79 12.47 13.77 7.04
C ALA A 79 12.61 13.48 5.53
N GLU A 80 13.68 13.95 4.90
CA GLU A 80 14.01 13.62 3.51
C GLU A 80 14.14 12.10 3.31
N ASN A 81 14.95 11.43 4.13
CA ASN A 81 15.14 9.98 4.05
C ASN A 81 13.84 9.19 4.27
N VAL A 82 13.00 9.60 5.24
CA VAL A 82 11.68 8.98 5.48
C VAL A 82 10.77 9.12 4.26
N ASN A 83 10.75 10.30 3.65
CA ASN A 83 9.91 10.60 2.49
C ASN A 83 10.39 9.85 1.24
N ILE A 84 11.70 9.79 0.99
CA ILE A 84 12.27 9.00 -0.11
C ILE A 84 11.89 7.54 0.08
N TRP A 85 12.14 6.97 1.25
CA TRP A 85 11.81 5.57 1.52
C TRP A 85 10.31 5.27 1.37
N THR A 86 9.44 6.12 1.93
CA THR A 86 7.97 5.96 1.82
C THR A 86 7.51 6.08 0.36
N GLY A 87 8.08 7.02 -0.40
CA GLY A 87 7.82 7.17 -1.82
C GLY A 87 8.25 5.94 -2.62
N THR A 88 9.46 5.44 -2.39
CA THR A 88 9.97 4.21 -3.00
C THR A 88 9.07 3.01 -2.68
N ALA A 89 8.71 2.81 -1.40
CA ALA A 89 7.83 1.73 -0.97
C ALA A 89 6.40 1.84 -1.56
N SER A 90 5.97 3.04 -1.96
CA SER A 90 4.67 3.26 -2.61
C SER A 90 4.69 3.01 -4.12
N LEU A 91 5.86 3.14 -4.76
CA LEU A 91 6.05 2.89 -6.20
C LEU A 91 6.38 1.42 -6.52
N LEU A 92 7.14 0.75 -5.65
CA LEU A 92 7.55 -0.65 -5.83
C LEU A 92 6.39 -1.65 -6.03
N PRO A 93 5.17 -1.46 -5.46
CA PRO A 93 4.02 -2.30 -5.78
C PRO A 93 3.67 -2.42 -7.26
N ILE A 94 3.93 -1.38 -8.06
CA ILE A 94 3.71 -1.44 -9.51
C ILE A 94 4.64 -2.48 -10.14
N PHE A 95 5.91 -2.47 -9.74
CA PHE A 95 6.90 -3.43 -10.20
C PHE A 95 6.64 -4.85 -9.66
N GLY A 96 6.24 -4.96 -8.38
CA GLY A 96 5.88 -6.24 -7.77
C GLY A 96 4.66 -6.89 -8.45
N ALA A 97 3.62 -6.10 -8.74
CA ALA A 97 2.45 -6.56 -9.47
C ALA A 97 2.79 -7.01 -10.89
N TYR A 98 3.64 -6.25 -11.60
CA TYR A 98 4.14 -6.65 -12.91
C TYR A 98 4.81 -8.03 -12.86
N ILE A 99 5.78 -8.24 -11.97
CA ILE A 99 6.48 -9.53 -11.83
C ILE A 99 5.50 -10.68 -11.51
N ALA A 100 4.55 -10.42 -10.60
CA ALA A 100 3.59 -11.43 -10.18
C ALA A 100 2.64 -11.83 -11.30
N ASP A 101 2.15 -10.86 -12.08
CA ASP A 101 1.17 -11.12 -13.14
C ASP A 101 1.83 -11.55 -14.46
N SER A 102 3.13 -11.30 -14.67
CA SER A 102 3.82 -11.66 -15.93
C SER A 102 4.71 -12.89 -15.85
N HIS A 103 5.27 -13.24 -14.68
CA HIS A 103 6.32 -14.26 -14.59
C HIS A 103 6.13 -15.28 -13.46
N LEU A 104 5.95 -14.81 -12.22
CA LEU A 104 6.11 -15.69 -11.04
C LEU A 104 4.78 -16.22 -10.48
N GLY A 105 3.66 -15.57 -10.82
CA GLY A 105 2.39 -15.77 -10.14
C GLY A 105 2.34 -15.07 -8.77
N ARG A 106 1.12 -14.85 -8.27
CA ARG A 106 0.87 -14.14 -7.01
C ARG A 106 1.46 -14.88 -5.79
N TYR A 107 1.22 -16.19 -5.70
CA TYR A 107 1.69 -16.99 -4.55
C TYR A 107 3.21 -17.02 -4.41
N THR A 108 3.94 -17.30 -5.50
CA THR A 108 5.41 -17.34 -5.48
C THR A 108 5.99 -15.97 -5.15
N THR A 109 5.39 -14.91 -5.71
CA THR A 109 5.80 -13.53 -5.41
C THR A 109 5.64 -13.20 -3.94
N ILE A 110 4.53 -13.62 -3.30
CA ILE A 110 4.31 -13.43 -1.86
C ILE A 110 5.40 -14.12 -1.03
N ILE A 111 5.80 -15.34 -1.38
CA ILE A 111 6.84 -16.07 -0.64
C ILE A 111 8.19 -15.36 -0.77
N ILE A 112 8.61 -15.04 -1.99
CA ILE A 112 9.89 -14.36 -2.24
C ILE A 112 9.89 -12.99 -1.55
N ALA A 113 8.80 -12.24 -1.67
CA ALA A 113 8.63 -10.94 -1.02
C ALA A 113 8.71 -11.06 0.51
N SER A 114 8.06 -12.07 1.10
CA SER A 114 8.10 -12.33 2.55
C SER A 114 9.50 -12.71 3.03
N LEU A 115 10.24 -13.51 2.26
CA LEU A 115 11.64 -13.85 2.57
C LEU A 115 12.53 -12.61 2.53
N LEU A 116 12.39 -11.76 1.52
CA LEU A 116 13.09 -10.48 1.44
C LEU A 116 12.73 -9.57 2.63
N TYR A 117 11.46 -9.57 3.03
CA TYR A 117 10.98 -8.83 4.21
C TYR A 117 11.63 -9.31 5.50
N VAL A 118 11.68 -10.63 5.71
CA VAL A 118 12.29 -11.26 6.88
C VAL A 118 13.79 -10.96 6.93
N VAL A 119 14.51 -11.10 5.82
CA VAL A 119 15.93 -10.76 5.76
C VAL A 119 16.15 -9.26 6.01
N GLY A 120 15.36 -8.41 5.38
CA GLY A 120 15.39 -6.96 5.61
C GLY A 120 15.19 -6.59 7.08
N LEU A 121 14.15 -7.12 7.73
CA LEU A 121 13.89 -6.89 9.15
C LEU A 121 14.96 -7.47 10.07
N GLY A 122 15.53 -8.63 9.72
CA GLY A 122 16.64 -9.23 10.45
C GLY A 122 17.90 -8.35 10.41
N LEU A 123 18.26 -7.85 9.22
CA LEU A 123 19.37 -6.92 9.05
C LEU A 123 19.09 -5.57 9.72
N LEU A 124 17.84 -5.10 9.71
CA LEU A 124 17.44 -3.87 10.39
C LEU A 124 17.57 -4.00 11.90
N THR A 125 17.13 -5.13 12.47
CA THR A 125 17.29 -5.45 13.89
C THR A 125 18.77 -5.55 14.26
N LEU A 126 19.57 -6.22 13.43
CA LEU A 126 21.03 -6.30 13.62
C LEU A 126 21.67 -4.90 13.61
N SER A 127 21.21 -4.00 12.73
CA SER A 127 21.69 -2.61 12.70
C SER A 127 21.41 -1.85 13.99
N ALA A 128 20.29 -2.13 14.67
CA ALA A 128 19.98 -1.53 15.97
C ALA A 128 20.81 -2.14 17.12
N MET A 129 21.33 -3.37 16.97
CA MET A 129 22.19 -4.02 17.97
C MET A 129 23.67 -3.58 17.89
N LEU A 130 24.13 -3.15 16.71
CA LEU A 130 25.53 -2.78 16.46
C LEU A 130 26.11 -1.71 17.41
N PRO A 131 25.37 -0.63 17.78
CA PRO A 131 25.85 0.35 18.76
C PRO A 131 26.18 -0.27 20.12
N SER A 132 25.36 -1.22 20.60
CA SER A 132 25.61 -1.91 21.86
C SER A 132 26.83 -2.82 21.82
N LEU A 133 27.30 -3.18 20.62
CA LEU A 133 28.45 -4.05 20.38
C LEU A 133 29.74 -3.26 20.10
N THR A 134 29.63 -1.96 19.79
CA THR A 134 30.76 -1.16 19.29
C THR A 134 30.83 0.18 20.03
N ASN A 135 31.81 0.34 20.92
CA ASN A 135 32.09 1.62 21.58
C ASN A 135 32.82 2.56 20.61
N SER A 136 32.05 3.34 19.85
CA SER A 136 32.55 4.34 18.90
C SER A 136 32.30 5.74 19.46
N GLU A 137 33.34 6.32 20.08
CA GLU A 137 33.35 7.72 20.48
C GLU A 137 33.91 8.57 19.33
N CYS A 138 33.28 9.71 19.06
CA CYS A 138 33.73 10.67 18.05
C CYS A 138 33.71 12.08 18.65
N LYS A 139 34.66 12.91 18.22
CA LYS A 139 34.76 14.28 18.70
C LYS A 139 33.95 15.21 17.78
N VAL A 140 32.90 15.84 18.30
CA VAL A 140 32.14 16.88 17.59
C VAL A 140 32.36 18.19 18.34
N GLY A 141 33.21 19.07 17.81
CA GLY A 141 33.65 20.28 18.50
C GLY A 141 34.51 19.97 19.73
N ASN A 142 34.16 20.54 20.90
CA ASN A 142 34.86 20.31 22.18
C ASN A 142 34.25 19.18 23.03
N GLU A 143 33.18 18.53 22.59
CA GLU A 143 32.52 17.43 23.30
C GLU A 143 32.75 16.09 22.59
N PHE A 144 32.90 15.02 23.38
CA PHE A 144 32.94 13.65 22.88
C PHE A 144 31.50 13.14 22.77
N THR A 145 31.04 12.88 21.56
CA THR A 145 29.71 12.36 21.25
C THR A 145 29.82 10.99 20.59
N SER A 146 28.95 10.06 20.94
CA SER A 146 28.92 8.75 20.28
C SER A 146 28.38 8.92 18.86
N CYS A 147 29.23 8.75 17.84
CA CYS A 147 28.79 8.74 16.46
C CYS A 147 28.41 7.32 16.02
N PRO A 148 27.36 7.16 15.21
CA PRO A 148 26.98 5.86 14.68
C PRO A 148 28.10 5.33 13.76
N PRO A 149 28.55 4.08 13.94
CA PRO A 149 29.52 3.46 13.04
C PRO A 149 29.01 3.50 11.59
N ARG A 150 29.89 3.79 10.61
CA ARG A 150 29.50 3.81 9.19
C ARG A 150 28.82 2.51 8.73
N VAL A 151 29.29 1.38 9.26
CA VAL A 151 28.71 0.06 8.98
C VAL A 151 27.26 -0.03 9.46
N GLN A 152 26.93 0.55 10.63
CA GLN A 152 25.57 0.61 11.14
C GLN A 152 24.65 1.36 10.17
N VAL A 153 25.07 2.54 9.72
CA VAL A 153 24.29 3.38 8.80
C VAL A 153 24.05 2.68 7.46
N ILE A 154 25.10 2.09 6.87
CA ILE A 154 25.00 1.35 5.61
C ILE A 154 24.04 0.16 5.77
N LEU A 155 24.24 -0.64 6.81
CA LEU A 155 23.39 -1.81 7.08
C LEU A 155 21.93 -1.41 7.30
N PHE A 156 21.70 -0.30 8.01
CA PHE A 156 20.37 0.26 8.24
C PHE A 156 19.68 0.65 6.93
N PHE A 157 20.34 1.41 6.04
CA PHE A 157 19.70 1.81 4.78
C PHE A 157 19.50 0.64 3.82
N VAL A 158 20.48 -0.27 3.71
CA VAL A 158 20.34 -1.49 2.88
C VAL A 158 19.16 -2.32 3.36
N SER A 159 19.03 -2.55 4.66
CA SER A 159 17.91 -3.28 5.24
C SER A 159 16.57 -2.57 5.03
N LEU A 160 16.53 -1.25 5.23
CA LEU A 160 15.34 -0.43 5.03
C LEU A 160 14.80 -0.49 3.59
N TYR A 161 15.67 -0.41 2.58
CA TYR A 161 15.26 -0.56 1.17
C TYR A 161 14.95 -2.01 0.80
N MET A 162 15.58 -2.99 1.43
CA MET A 162 15.21 -4.41 1.25
C MET A 162 13.79 -4.69 1.75
N VAL A 163 13.41 -4.10 2.89
CA VAL A 163 12.01 -4.13 3.38
C VAL A 163 11.07 -3.46 2.38
N ALA A 164 11.44 -2.33 1.78
CA ALA A 164 10.62 -1.67 0.76
C ALA A 164 10.39 -2.56 -0.48
N ILE A 165 11.42 -3.30 -0.93
CA ILE A 165 11.32 -4.26 -2.04
C ILE A 165 10.40 -5.42 -1.66
N GLY A 166 10.57 -6.00 -0.46
CA GLY A 166 9.67 -7.01 0.07
C GLY A 166 8.22 -6.50 0.09
N GLN A 167 8.00 -5.28 0.57
CA GLN A 167 6.68 -4.66 0.60
C GLN A 167 6.05 -4.50 -0.79
N GLY A 168 6.87 -4.11 -1.76
CA GLY A 168 6.45 -3.94 -3.15
C GLY A 168 5.89 -5.23 -3.76
N GLY A 169 6.51 -6.38 -3.51
CA GLY A 169 5.98 -7.67 -3.97
C GLY A 169 4.78 -8.13 -3.14
N HIS A 170 4.82 -7.95 -1.82
CA HIS A 170 3.82 -8.48 -0.91
C HIS A 170 2.46 -7.80 -1.06
N LYS A 171 2.43 -6.46 -0.97
CA LYS A 171 1.19 -5.66 -0.87
C LYS A 171 0.18 -5.89 -2.02
N PRO A 172 0.55 -5.81 -3.31
CA PRO A 172 -0.40 -6.01 -4.39
C PRO A 172 -0.85 -7.47 -4.49
N CYS A 173 0.02 -8.41 -4.13
CA CYS A 173 -0.22 -9.83 -4.33
C CYS A 173 -1.09 -10.46 -3.24
N VAL A 174 -0.86 -10.16 -1.95
CA VAL A 174 -1.58 -10.83 -0.85
C VAL A 174 -3.06 -10.50 -0.87
N GLN A 175 -3.44 -9.23 -1.07
CA GLN A 175 -4.85 -8.85 -1.13
C GLN A 175 -5.55 -9.47 -2.34
N ALA A 176 -4.90 -9.46 -3.52
CA ALA A 176 -5.43 -10.08 -4.72
C ALA A 176 -5.56 -11.60 -4.57
N PHE A 177 -4.54 -12.26 -4.03
CA PHE A 177 -4.53 -13.69 -3.76
C PHE A 177 -5.59 -14.09 -2.72
N GLY A 178 -5.83 -13.25 -1.70
CA GLY A 178 -6.92 -13.43 -0.74
C GLY A 178 -8.30 -13.36 -1.40
N ALA A 179 -8.49 -12.41 -2.32
CA ALA A 179 -9.72 -12.29 -3.08
C ALA A 179 -9.93 -13.48 -4.03
N ASP A 180 -8.87 -14.02 -4.63
CA ASP A 180 -8.88 -15.20 -5.51
C ASP A 180 -9.38 -16.48 -4.79
N GLN A 181 -9.42 -16.48 -3.46
CA GLN A 181 -9.92 -17.64 -2.72
C GLN A 181 -11.44 -17.79 -2.79
N PHE A 182 -12.16 -16.81 -3.33
CA PHE A 182 -13.62 -16.81 -3.45
C PHE A 182 -14.04 -16.76 -4.93
N ASP A 183 -14.92 -17.70 -5.31
CA ASP A 183 -15.52 -17.79 -6.63
C ASP A 183 -16.56 -16.68 -6.84
N GLU A 184 -16.35 -15.83 -7.85
CA GLU A 184 -17.24 -14.70 -8.16
C GLU A 184 -18.58 -15.15 -8.77
N GLN A 185 -18.61 -16.31 -9.42
CA GLN A 185 -19.81 -16.81 -10.09
C GLN A 185 -20.76 -17.49 -9.09
N HIS A 186 -20.24 -17.95 -7.96
CA HIS A 186 -21.02 -18.64 -6.95
C HIS A 186 -21.70 -17.64 -5.97
N PRO A 187 -23.05 -17.59 -5.87
CA PRO A 187 -23.76 -16.55 -5.12
C PRO A 187 -23.40 -16.45 -3.64
N LYS A 188 -23.02 -17.57 -3.01
CA LYS A 188 -22.58 -17.60 -1.60
C LYS A 188 -21.16 -17.07 -1.45
N GLU A 189 -20.24 -17.52 -2.31
CA GLU A 189 -18.83 -17.11 -2.20
C GLU A 189 -18.65 -15.64 -2.60
N TYR A 190 -19.48 -15.14 -3.52
CA TYR A 190 -19.56 -13.71 -3.84
C TYR A 190 -19.88 -12.84 -2.59
N LYS A 191 -20.87 -13.25 -1.78
CA LYS A 191 -21.21 -12.55 -0.52
C LYS A 191 -20.10 -12.69 0.53
N ASP A 192 -19.51 -13.87 0.62
CA ASP A 192 -18.38 -14.14 1.52
C ASP A 192 -17.16 -13.29 1.16
N ARG A 193 -16.88 -13.08 -0.13
CA ARG A 193 -15.81 -12.19 -0.62
C ARG A 193 -16.01 -10.74 -0.20
N SER A 194 -17.24 -10.23 -0.26
CA SER A 194 -17.54 -8.89 0.26
C SER A 194 -17.28 -8.80 1.77
N SER A 195 -17.66 -9.84 2.51
CA SER A 195 -17.39 -9.94 3.95
C SER A 195 -15.89 -10.06 4.24
N PHE A 196 -15.13 -10.75 3.38
CA PHE A 196 -13.66 -10.83 3.46
C PHE A 196 -13.02 -9.44 3.38
N PHE A 197 -13.43 -8.58 2.44
CA PHE A 197 -12.88 -7.22 2.36
C PHE A 197 -13.20 -6.37 3.59
N ASN A 198 -14.38 -6.54 4.19
CA ASN A 198 -14.72 -5.88 5.45
C ASN A 198 -13.81 -6.33 6.60
N TRP A 199 -13.61 -7.65 6.73
CA TRP A 199 -12.71 -8.21 7.74
C TRP A 199 -11.25 -7.83 7.51
N TRP A 200 -10.79 -7.85 6.26
CA TRP A 200 -9.47 -7.39 5.85
C TRP A 200 -9.21 -5.96 6.33
N TYR A 201 -10.15 -5.05 6.03
CA TYR A 201 -10.05 -3.66 6.44
C TYR A 201 -10.04 -3.50 7.96
N PHE A 202 -10.93 -4.21 8.67
CA PHE A 202 -10.96 -4.20 10.13
C PHE A 202 -9.64 -4.67 10.75
N THR A 203 -9.08 -5.78 10.27
CA THR A 203 -7.82 -6.34 10.77
C THR A 203 -6.63 -5.46 10.44
N MET A 204 -6.64 -4.79 9.28
CA MET A 204 -5.64 -3.79 8.90
C MET A 204 -5.65 -2.62 9.89
N CYS A 205 -6.83 -2.04 10.18
CA CYS A 205 -6.97 -0.96 11.16
C CYS A 205 -6.51 -1.39 12.56
N ALA A 206 -6.91 -2.59 13.01
CA ALA A 206 -6.49 -3.13 14.30
C ALA A 206 -4.97 -3.32 14.40
N GLY A 207 -4.34 -3.87 13.34
CA GLY A 207 -2.88 -4.02 13.26
C GLY A 207 -2.16 -2.69 13.36
N CYS A 208 -2.61 -1.68 12.62
CA CYS A 208 -2.05 -0.32 12.69
C CYS A 208 -2.20 0.29 14.10
N MET A 209 -3.34 0.11 14.77
CA MET A 209 -3.54 0.60 16.14
C MET A 209 -2.59 -0.07 17.14
N VAL A 210 -2.44 -1.39 17.05
CA VAL A 210 -1.50 -2.16 17.89
C VAL A 210 -0.07 -1.64 17.71
N THR A 211 0.37 -1.42 16.48
CA THR A 211 1.68 -0.84 16.18
C THR A 211 1.85 0.53 16.80
N LEU A 212 0.90 1.42 16.57
CA LEU A 212 1.01 2.81 17.00
C LEU A 212 1.04 2.96 18.52
N TRP A 213 0.33 2.11 19.27
CA TRP A 213 0.31 2.17 20.74
C TRP A 213 1.38 1.33 21.40
N ILE A 214 1.49 0.05 21.02
CA ILE A 214 2.34 -0.92 21.71
C ILE A 214 3.75 -0.88 21.13
N LEU A 215 3.89 -1.01 19.81
CA LEU A 215 5.22 -1.13 19.21
C LEU A 215 6.01 0.18 19.30
N ASN A 216 5.37 1.32 19.05
CA ASN A 216 6.03 2.62 19.21
C ASN A 216 6.41 2.90 20.67
N TYR A 217 5.63 2.40 21.63
CA TYR A 217 6.01 2.48 23.04
C TYR A 217 7.26 1.67 23.36
N ILE A 218 7.34 0.45 22.82
CA ILE A 218 8.53 -0.40 22.96
C ILE A 218 9.76 0.29 22.32
N GLN A 219 9.60 0.89 21.16
CA GLN A 219 10.68 1.61 20.47
C GLN A 219 11.19 2.81 21.25
N ASP A 220 10.29 3.66 21.75
CA ASP A 220 10.65 4.92 22.42
C ASP A 220 11.13 4.70 23.86
N ASN A 221 10.57 3.73 24.60
CA ASN A 221 10.77 3.60 26.04
C ASN A 221 11.56 2.35 26.47
N LEU A 222 11.66 1.30 25.64
CA LEU A 222 12.34 0.05 26.01
C LEU A 222 13.60 -0.18 25.19
N SER A 223 13.46 -0.42 23.90
CA SER A 223 14.60 -0.69 23.01
C SER A 223 14.21 -0.70 21.54
N TRP A 224 15.02 -0.05 20.70
CA TRP A 224 14.96 -0.16 19.24
C TRP A 224 15.20 -1.58 18.73
N VAL A 225 16.02 -2.37 19.43
CA VAL A 225 16.29 -3.78 19.06
C VAL A 225 15.00 -4.59 19.17
N LEU A 226 14.25 -4.44 20.27
CA LEU A 226 12.94 -5.08 20.43
C LEU A 226 11.92 -4.51 19.43
N GLY A 227 11.95 -3.20 19.22
CA GLY A 227 11.06 -2.50 18.29
C GLY A 227 11.14 -2.97 16.84
N PHE A 228 12.32 -3.39 16.37
CA PHE A 228 12.48 -4.01 15.03
C PHE A 228 12.44 -5.54 15.07
N GLY A 229 12.87 -6.15 16.18
CA GLY A 229 12.90 -7.60 16.37
C GLY A 229 11.51 -8.23 16.47
N ILE A 230 10.53 -7.55 17.09
CA ILE A 230 9.15 -8.05 17.18
C ILE A 230 8.53 -8.19 15.78
N PRO A 231 8.54 -7.16 14.91
CA PRO A 231 8.19 -7.30 13.49
C PRO A 231 8.91 -8.43 12.76
N PHE A 232 10.21 -8.60 12.98
CA PHE A 232 11.00 -9.66 12.35
C PHE A 232 10.45 -11.05 12.69
N VAL A 233 10.23 -11.34 13.97
CA VAL A 233 9.66 -12.62 14.42
C VAL A 233 8.22 -12.76 13.93
N ALA A 234 7.41 -11.70 13.97
CA ALA A 234 6.03 -11.73 13.47
C ALA A 234 5.97 -12.08 11.99
N MET A 235 6.88 -11.56 11.16
CA MET A 235 6.95 -11.89 9.73
C MET A 235 7.41 -13.32 9.46
N ILE A 236 8.30 -13.89 10.28
CA ILE A 236 8.65 -15.32 10.20
C ILE A 236 7.42 -16.17 10.48
N ILE A 237 6.70 -15.86 11.56
CA ILE A 237 5.47 -16.57 11.93
C ILE A 237 4.43 -16.43 10.81
N ALA A 238 4.26 -15.24 10.24
CA ALA A 238 3.36 -14.99 9.13
C ALA A 238 3.71 -15.85 7.91
N LEU A 239 4.98 -15.92 7.52
CA LEU A 239 5.41 -16.77 6.42
C LEU A 239 5.10 -18.25 6.69
N LEU A 240 5.35 -18.75 7.90
CA LEU A 240 5.02 -20.12 8.27
C LEU A 240 3.50 -20.36 8.22
N VAL A 241 2.69 -19.44 8.75
CA VAL A 241 1.22 -19.49 8.67
C VAL A 241 0.74 -19.49 7.22
N PHE A 242 1.35 -18.67 6.36
CA PHE A 242 1.04 -18.64 4.93
C PHE A 242 1.31 -20.00 4.27
N LEU A 243 2.47 -20.60 4.53
CA LEU A 243 2.89 -21.88 3.96
C LEU A 243 2.06 -23.06 4.51
N LEU A 244 1.61 -23.00 5.76
CA LEU A 244 0.68 -24.00 6.31
C LEU A 244 -0.67 -23.97 5.59
N GLY A 245 -1.09 -22.79 5.12
CA GLY A 245 -2.32 -22.62 4.34
C GLY A 245 -2.24 -23.17 2.91
N THR A 246 -1.06 -23.50 2.38
CA THR A 246 -0.84 -23.89 0.98
C THR A 246 -1.73 -25.04 0.51
N MET A 247 -1.97 -26.03 1.37
CA MET A 247 -2.84 -27.18 1.04
C MET A 247 -4.31 -26.79 0.84
N THR A 248 -4.69 -25.58 1.25
CA THR A 248 -6.05 -25.07 1.17
C THR A 248 -6.23 -24.07 0.04
N TYR A 249 -5.17 -23.45 -0.48
CA TYR A 249 -5.32 -22.35 -1.42
C TYR A 249 -5.82 -22.78 -2.80
N ARG A 250 -6.53 -21.86 -3.45
CA ARG A 250 -6.84 -21.88 -4.88
C ARG A 250 -5.84 -21.01 -5.62
N PHE A 251 -5.31 -21.54 -6.72
CA PHE A 251 -4.38 -20.86 -7.60
C PHE A 251 -5.09 -20.60 -8.92
N ASN A 252 -5.37 -19.33 -9.22
CA ASN A 252 -5.97 -18.97 -10.49
C ASN A 252 -4.95 -19.16 -11.61
N ILE A 253 -5.35 -19.90 -12.64
CA ILE A 253 -4.61 -19.99 -13.90
C ILE A 253 -4.75 -18.61 -14.55
N GLN A 254 -3.69 -17.82 -14.53
CA GLN A 254 -3.61 -16.63 -15.38
C GLN A 254 -3.70 -17.12 -16.82
N GLY A 255 -4.78 -16.73 -17.51
CA GLY A 255 -4.97 -17.04 -18.92
C GLY A 255 -3.79 -16.53 -19.74
N ASN A 256 -3.64 -17.05 -20.97
CA ASN A 256 -2.57 -16.68 -21.90
C ASN A 256 -2.61 -15.20 -22.36
N ASP A 257 -3.46 -14.38 -21.74
CA ASP A 257 -3.56 -12.95 -21.98
C ASP A 257 -2.36 -12.25 -21.31
N SER A 258 -1.57 -11.57 -22.13
CA SER A 258 -0.45 -10.75 -21.67
C SER A 258 -0.87 -9.82 -20.53
N SER A 259 -0.03 -9.66 -19.51
CA SER A 259 -0.31 -8.78 -18.36
C SER A 259 -0.80 -7.39 -18.83
N PRO A 260 -1.76 -6.75 -18.13
CA PRO A 260 -2.28 -5.45 -18.54
C PRO A 260 -1.18 -4.40 -18.75
N PHE A 261 -0.09 -4.48 -17.98
CA PHE A 261 1.09 -3.63 -18.13
C PHE A 261 1.81 -3.83 -19.46
N LEU A 262 2.02 -5.09 -19.89
CA LEU A 262 2.62 -5.39 -21.20
C LEU A 262 1.71 -4.92 -22.33
N ARG A 263 0.40 -5.15 -22.19
CA ARG A 263 -0.61 -4.73 -23.17
C ARG A 263 -0.61 -3.24 -23.41
N ILE A 264 -0.69 -2.46 -22.33
CA ILE A 264 -0.67 -0.99 -22.39
C ILE A 264 0.71 -0.49 -22.87
N GLY A 265 1.81 -1.06 -22.37
CA GLY A 265 3.17 -0.69 -22.77
C GLY A 265 3.43 -0.92 -24.27
N ARG A 266 2.92 -2.04 -24.82
CA ARG A 266 2.98 -2.36 -26.24
C ARG A 266 2.33 -1.28 -27.10
N VAL A 267 1.16 -0.77 -26.69
CA VAL A 267 0.46 0.33 -27.39
C VAL A 267 1.33 1.58 -27.46
N PHE A 268 1.96 1.99 -26.35
CA PHE A 268 2.85 3.16 -26.35
C PHE A 268 4.07 2.95 -27.23
N VAL A 269 4.71 1.78 -27.18
CA VAL A 269 5.86 1.44 -28.02
C VAL A 269 5.49 1.43 -29.51
N ALA A 270 4.35 0.83 -29.86
CA ALA A 270 3.85 0.79 -31.23
C ALA A 270 3.50 2.20 -31.74
N ALA A 271 2.80 3.02 -30.95
CA ALA A 271 2.49 4.40 -31.30
C ALA A 271 3.74 5.26 -31.51
N LEU A 272 4.77 5.09 -30.68
CA LEU A 272 6.06 5.79 -30.81
C LEU A 272 6.85 5.33 -32.03
N THR A 273 6.87 4.03 -32.30
CA THR A 273 7.51 3.45 -33.49
C THR A 273 6.88 3.99 -34.77
N ASN A 274 5.55 4.09 -34.78
CA ASN A 274 4.78 4.60 -35.90
C ASN A 274 4.61 6.13 -35.88
N TRP A 275 5.28 6.86 -34.98
CA TRP A 275 5.05 8.31 -34.78
C TRP A 275 5.24 9.14 -36.05
N ARG A 276 6.15 8.74 -36.94
CA ARG A 276 6.44 9.44 -38.21
C ARG A 276 5.52 9.06 -39.36
N THR A 277 4.70 8.03 -39.21
CA THR A 277 3.72 7.65 -40.23
C THR A 277 2.54 8.61 -40.20
N ASN A 278 2.13 9.09 -41.38
CA ASN A 278 0.92 9.88 -41.52
C ASN A 278 -0.26 8.91 -41.48
N LEU A 279 -1.20 9.11 -40.55
CA LEU A 279 -2.51 8.48 -40.67
C LEU A 279 -3.18 9.06 -41.91
N SER A 280 -3.17 8.36 -43.04
CA SER A 280 -4.16 8.65 -44.07
C SER A 280 -5.49 8.08 -43.59
N SER A 281 -6.52 8.91 -43.62
CA SER A 281 -7.89 8.56 -43.23
C SER A 281 -8.48 7.36 -43.99
N SER A 282 -7.84 6.91 -45.07
CA SER A 282 -8.22 5.76 -45.87
C SER A 282 -7.86 4.40 -45.28
N ALA A 283 -6.97 4.32 -44.27
CA ALA A 283 -6.53 3.03 -43.70
C ALA A 283 -7.43 2.50 -42.57
N ILE A 284 -8.40 3.31 -42.10
CA ILE A 284 -9.34 2.91 -41.02
C ILE A 284 -10.59 2.22 -41.61
N GLU A 285 -10.88 2.42 -42.90
CA GLU A 285 -12.10 1.89 -43.55
C GLU A 285 -11.94 0.45 -44.10
N GLU A 286 -10.73 -0.02 -44.45
CA GLU A 286 -10.59 -1.30 -45.17
C GLU A 286 -10.62 -2.56 -44.29
N GLU A 287 -10.56 -2.46 -42.95
CA GLU A 287 -10.61 -3.63 -42.06
C GLU A 287 -11.96 -3.82 -41.34
N HIS A 288 -12.95 -2.95 -41.56
CA HIS A 288 -14.27 -3.03 -40.93
C HIS A 288 -15.35 -3.53 -41.87
N GLY A 289 -15.47 -4.85 -41.97
CA GLY A 289 -16.67 -5.55 -42.46
C GLY A 289 -17.82 -5.63 -41.44
N GLU A 290 -17.80 -4.85 -40.35
CA GLU A 290 -18.93 -4.75 -39.41
C GLU A 290 -19.17 -3.30 -38.99
N ILE A 291 -20.40 -2.85 -39.24
CA ILE A 291 -20.92 -1.52 -38.90
C ILE A 291 -21.02 -1.42 -37.37
N VAL A 292 -20.02 -0.82 -36.73
CA VAL A 292 -20.13 -0.40 -35.33
C VAL A 292 -20.66 1.04 -35.30
N PRO A 293 -21.71 1.35 -34.52
CA PRO A 293 -22.31 2.69 -34.52
C PRO A 293 -21.32 3.74 -34.04
N HIS A 294 -21.27 4.88 -34.74
CA HIS A 294 -20.60 6.11 -34.30
C HIS A 294 -21.01 6.49 -32.86
N HIS A 295 -20.22 6.07 -31.87
CA HIS A 295 -20.22 6.66 -30.55
C HIS A 295 -19.12 7.72 -30.53
N ASN A 296 -19.48 8.97 -30.20
CA ASN A 296 -18.62 10.15 -30.11
C ASN A 296 -17.16 9.82 -29.79
N TYR A 297 -16.34 9.75 -30.83
CA TYR A 297 -14.90 9.52 -30.70
C TYR A 297 -14.25 10.78 -30.14
N ASP A 298 -13.88 10.73 -28.86
CA ASP A 298 -13.06 11.76 -28.21
C ASP A 298 -11.73 11.88 -28.98
N GLN A 299 -11.49 13.04 -29.62
CA GLN A 299 -10.26 13.38 -30.35
C GLN A 299 -9.01 13.46 -29.45
N GLN A 300 -9.15 13.21 -28.14
CA GLN A 300 -8.04 13.25 -27.20
C GLN A 300 -7.12 12.05 -27.38
N PHE A 301 -5.81 12.33 -27.49
CA PHE A 301 -4.74 11.34 -27.64
C PHE A 301 -4.77 10.53 -28.95
N ASN A 302 -5.17 11.17 -30.06
CA ASN A 302 -5.18 10.58 -31.41
C ASN A 302 -3.83 9.99 -31.85
N PHE A 303 -2.71 10.41 -31.26
CA PHE A 303 -1.40 9.82 -31.55
C PHE A 303 -1.32 8.33 -31.18
N LEU A 304 -2.11 7.86 -30.19
CA LEU A 304 -2.15 6.44 -29.81
C LEU A 304 -2.82 5.57 -30.87
N ASN A 305 -3.66 6.14 -31.74
CA ASN A 305 -4.25 5.40 -32.87
C ASN A 305 -3.18 4.93 -33.86
N LYS A 306 -1.97 5.52 -33.84
CA LYS A 306 -0.82 5.04 -34.63
C LYS A 306 -0.36 3.63 -34.23
N ALA A 307 -0.71 3.16 -33.05
CA ALA A 307 -0.43 1.78 -32.61
C ALA A 307 -1.21 0.72 -33.40
N LEU A 308 -2.29 1.11 -34.09
CA LEU A 308 -3.09 0.22 -34.94
C LEU A 308 -2.43 -0.03 -36.30
N LEU A 309 -1.46 0.79 -36.70
CA LEU A 309 -0.79 0.65 -37.99
C LEU A 309 0.20 -0.51 -37.95
N ALA A 310 0.05 -1.47 -38.87
CA ALA A 310 1.07 -2.48 -39.11
C ALA A 310 2.35 -1.82 -39.66
N PRO A 311 3.55 -2.16 -39.16
CA PRO A 311 4.78 -1.72 -39.81
C PRO A 311 4.86 -2.31 -41.21
N ASN A 312 4.94 -1.46 -42.23
CA ASN A 312 5.29 -1.90 -43.58
C ASN A 312 6.66 -2.63 -43.49
N ASP A 313 6.69 -3.89 -43.95
CA ASP A 313 7.82 -4.83 -44.00
C ASP A 313 8.11 -5.78 -42.81
N SER A 314 7.24 -5.95 -41.82
CA SER A 314 7.42 -7.06 -40.85
C SER A 314 6.17 -7.92 -40.66
N LYS A 315 6.17 -9.13 -41.25
CA LYS A 315 5.12 -10.15 -41.13
C LYS A 315 4.96 -10.75 -39.70
N GLU A 316 5.71 -10.28 -38.70
CA GLU A 316 5.75 -10.90 -37.36
C GLU A 316 5.48 -9.95 -36.19
N LYS A 317 5.24 -8.65 -36.40
CA LYS A 317 4.75 -7.78 -35.32
C LYS A 317 3.22 -7.70 -35.37
N GLU A 318 2.59 -8.57 -34.57
CA GLU A 318 1.17 -8.49 -34.20
C GLU A 318 0.78 -7.02 -33.92
N THR A 319 -0.25 -6.55 -34.62
CA THR A 319 -0.85 -5.23 -34.45
C THR A 319 -1.58 -5.15 -33.10
N CYS A 320 -1.62 -3.95 -32.50
CA CYS A 320 -2.37 -3.75 -31.25
C CYS A 320 -3.88 -3.77 -31.58
N ARG A 321 -4.70 -4.35 -30.69
CA ARG A 321 -6.17 -4.33 -30.86
C ARG A 321 -6.72 -2.95 -30.52
N HIS A 322 -7.85 -2.57 -31.13
CA HIS A 322 -8.53 -1.31 -30.82
C HIS A 322 -8.90 -1.16 -29.34
N SER A 323 -9.33 -2.25 -28.69
CA SER A 323 -9.62 -2.26 -27.25
C SER A 323 -8.40 -1.88 -26.39
N GLU A 324 -7.20 -2.33 -26.77
CA GLU A 324 -5.95 -2.03 -26.06
C GLU A 324 -5.58 -0.54 -26.18
N VAL A 325 -5.84 0.05 -27.34
CA VAL A 325 -5.62 1.49 -27.59
C VAL A 325 -6.56 2.34 -26.75
N GLU A 326 -7.84 1.98 -26.69
CA GLU A 326 -8.82 2.70 -25.86
C GLU A 326 -8.52 2.58 -24.36
N GLU A 327 -8.07 1.40 -23.90
CA GLU A 327 -7.60 1.23 -22.53
C GLU A 327 -6.38 2.12 -22.22
N ALA A 328 -5.39 2.19 -23.12
CA ALA A 328 -4.23 3.06 -22.95
C ALA A 328 -4.62 4.55 -22.91
N LYS A 329 -5.57 4.98 -23.75
CA LYS A 329 -6.15 6.33 -23.69
C LYS A 329 -6.85 6.58 -22.36
N ALA A 330 -7.63 5.62 -21.86
CA ALA A 330 -8.30 5.74 -20.57
C ALA A 330 -7.31 5.93 -19.41
N VAL A 331 -6.20 5.19 -19.41
CA VAL A 331 -5.11 5.38 -18.44
C VAL A 331 -4.52 6.79 -18.54
N LEU A 332 -4.26 7.28 -19.76
CA LEU A 332 -3.69 8.61 -19.97
C LEU A 332 -4.64 9.74 -19.50
N ARG A 333 -5.96 9.55 -19.61
CA ARG A 333 -6.98 10.47 -19.06
C ARG A 333 -6.95 10.56 -17.54
N LEU A 334 -6.47 9.53 -16.84
CA LEU A 334 -6.35 9.52 -15.37
C LEU A 334 -5.09 10.23 -14.87
N VAL A 335 -4.04 10.35 -15.70
CA VAL A 335 -2.75 10.94 -15.31
C VAL A 335 -2.88 12.37 -14.75
N PRO A 336 -3.66 13.30 -15.37
CA PRO A 336 -3.82 14.65 -14.80
C PRO A 336 -4.50 14.64 -13.42
N ILE A 337 -5.49 13.78 -13.22
CA ILE A 337 -6.21 13.65 -11.94
C ILE A 337 -5.27 13.09 -10.86
N TRP A 338 -4.49 12.07 -11.21
CA TRP A 338 -3.46 11.51 -10.34
C TRP A 338 -2.40 12.57 -9.97
N ALA A 339 -1.89 13.32 -10.95
CA ALA A 339 -0.89 14.37 -10.73
C ALA A 339 -1.40 15.47 -9.80
N ALA A 340 -2.65 15.94 -10.00
CA ALA A 340 -3.28 16.91 -9.10
C ALA A 340 -3.45 16.36 -7.66
N SER A 341 -3.63 15.05 -7.52
CA SER A 341 -3.78 14.39 -6.21
C SER A 341 -2.46 14.24 -5.45
N LEU A 342 -1.29 14.42 -6.08
CA LEU A 342 0.02 14.34 -5.41
C LEU A 342 0.18 15.37 -4.28
N VAL A 343 -0.51 16.52 -4.37
CA VAL A 343 -0.51 17.55 -3.33
C VAL A 343 -1.01 16.98 -1.99
N TYR A 344 -2.00 16.10 -2.01
CA TYR A 344 -2.46 15.42 -0.80
C TYR A 344 -1.36 14.55 -0.18
N GLY A 345 -0.53 13.92 -1.01
CA GLY A 345 0.63 13.15 -0.56
C GLY A 345 1.63 13.99 0.24
N ILE A 346 1.83 15.27 -0.14
CA ILE A 346 2.69 16.21 0.59
C ILE A 346 2.13 16.48 1.98
N VAL A 347 0.82 16.68 2.09
CA VAL A 347 0.12 16.87 3.37
C VAL A 347 0.23 15.62 4.24
N PHE A 348 -0.01 14.45 3.66
CA PHE A 348 0.05 13.18 4.36
C PHE A 348 1.46 12.86 4.90
N ALA A 349 2.51 13.22 4.13
CA ALA A 349 3.91 13.01 4.51
C ALA A 349 4.35 13.78 5.77
N GLN A 350 3.64 14.86 6.14
CA GLN A 350 3.96 15.64 7.35
C GLN A 350 3.72 14.85 8.65
N SER A 351 2.73 13.94 8.63
CA SER A 351 2.28 13.19 9.80
C SER A 351 3.39 12.31 10.41
N PRO A 352 4.04 11.38 9.67
CA PRO A 352 5.13 10.56 10.21
C PRO A 352 6.45 11.32 10.41
N THR A 353 6.57 12.56 9.91
CA THR A 353 7.81 13.34 9.94
C THR A 353 7.71 14.52 10.91
N PHE A 354 7.43 15.71 10.40
CA PHE A 354 7.47 16.95 11.16
C PHE A 354 6.47 16.97 12.31
N PHE A 355 5.26 16.39 12.15
CA PHE A 355 4.29 16.35 13.25
C PHE A 355 4.75 15.43 14.39
N THR A 356 5.36 14.29 14.07
CA THR A 356 6.01 13.44 15.08
C THR A 356 7.11 14.21 15.83
N LYS A 357 7.98 14.94 15.12
CA LYS A 357 9.07 15.70 15.76
C LYS A 357 8.57 16.91 16.55
N GLN A 358 7.52 17.58 16.08
CA GLN A 358 6.81 18.62 16.83
C GLN A 358 6.30 18.04 18.16
N ALA A 359 5.67 16.87 18.09
CA ALA A 359 5.09 16.20 19.24
C ALA A 359 6.11 15.78 20.30
N VAL A 360 7.33 15.42 19.91
CA VAL A 360 8.42 15.10 20.86
C VAL A 360 8.70 16.28 21.82
N THR A 361 8.58 17.52 21.35
CA THR A 361 8.85 18.73 22.15
C THR A 361 7.68 19.18 23.03
N MET A 362 6.54 18.51 22.97
CA MET A 362 5.31 18.91 23.65
C MET A 362 5.02 18.02 24.86
N ASP A 363 4.19 18.51 25.79
CA ASP A 363 3.73 17.73 26.94
C ASP A 363 2.76 16.63 26.46
N ARG A 364 3.24 15.38 26.53
CA ARG A 364 2.58 14.15 26.08
C ARG A 364 1.93 13.36 27.22
N ASN A 365 1.87 13.94 28.42
CA ASN A 365 1.28 13.29 29.58
C ASN A 365 -0.25 13.28 29.49
N ILE A 366 -0.86 12.10 29.40
CA ILE A 366 -2.33 11.93 29.54
C ILE A 366 -2.71 11.53 30.96
N PHE A 367 -1.93 10.63 31.56
CA PHE A 367 -2.12 10.13 32.91
C PHE A 367 -0.86 10.37 33.75
N PRO A 368 -0.98 10.61 35.07
CA PRO A 368 0.18 10.79 35.94
C PRO A 368 1.18 9.63 35.78
N GLY A 369 2.41 9.93 35.36
CA GLY A 369 3.47 8.95 35.17
C GLY A 369 3.46 8.16 33.85
N PHE A 370 2.57 8.47 32.90
CA PHE A 370 2.56 7.84 31.58
C PHE A 370 2.60 8.85 30.44
N ASP A 371 3.73 8.86 29.73
CA ASP A 371 3.95 9.68 28.55
C ASP A 371 3.77 8.83 27.29
N ILE A 372 2.91 9.29 26.39
CA ILE A 372 2.61 8.57 25.17
C ILE A 372 3.73 8.79 24.15
N PRO A 373 4.13 7.77 23.37
CA PRO A 373 5.10 7.92 22.28
C PRO A 373 4.65 8.99 21.29
N ALA A 374 5.56 9.85 20.83
CA ALA A 374 5.19 10.98 19.96
C ALA A 374 4.57 10.48 18.64
N ALA A 375 5.08 9.37 18.10
CA ALA A 375 4.56 8.74 16.90
C ALA A 375 3.13 8.18 17.08
N SER A 376 2.68 7.89 18.30
CA SER A 376 1.33 7.39 18.56
C SER A 376 0.23 8.43 18.25
N LEU A 377 0.56 9.72 18.09
CA LEU A 377 -0.41 10.71 17.60
C LEU A 377 -0.96 10.39 16.22
N GLN A 378 -0.23 9.60 15.43
CA GLN A 378 -0.68 9.13 14.12
C GLN A 378 -1.89 8.18 14.21
N THR A 379 -2.32 7.82 15.43
CA THR A 379 -3.61 7.14 15.67
C THR A 379 -4.81 8.03 15.40
N LEU A 380 -4.66 9.37 15.49
CA LEU A 380 -5.77 10.31 15.30
C LEU A 380 -6.33 10.26 13.88
N PRO A 381 -5.52 10.36 12.79
CA PRO A 381 -6.03 10.16 11.43
C PRO A 381 -6.72 8.82 11.22
N LEU A 382 -6.13 7.72 11.73
CA LEU A 382 -6.69 6.37 11.59
C LEU A 382 -8.04 6.24 12.30
N THR A 383 -8.12 6.74 13.52
CA THR A 383 -9.36 6.78 14.32
C THR A 383 -10.42 7.62 13.62
N GLY A 384 -10.03 8.77 13.06
CA GLY A 384 -10.88 9.60 12.22
C GLY A 384 -11.47 8.80 11.06
N ILE A 385 -10.65 8.08 10.29
CA ILE A 385 -11.15 7.28 9.17
C ILE A 385 -12.14 6.20 9.63
N VAL A 386 -11.86 5.50 10.73
CA VAL A 386 -12.73 4.45 11.28
C VAL A 386 -14.06 5.01 11.77
N LEU A 387 -14.07 6.21 12.36
CA LEU A 387 -15.29 6.87 12.84
C LEU A 387 -16.08 7.56 11.71
N PHE A 388 -15.41 8.24 10.78
CA PHE A 388 -16.05 8.99 9.72
C PHE A 388 -16.56 8.11 8.58
N SER A 389 -15.94 6.95 8.29
CA SER A 389 -16.42 6.02 7.25
C SER A 389 -17.89 5.60 7.44
N PRO A 390 -18.32 5.05 8.60
CA PRO A 390 -19.71 4.66 8.79
C PRO A 390 -20.65 5.87 8.81
N ILE A 391 -20.22 7.03 9.32
CA ILE A 391 -21.01 8.27 9.26
C ILE A 391 -21.21 8.69 7.80
N TYR A 392 -20.16 8.64 7.00
CA TYR A 392 -20.22 8.96 5.58
C TYR A 392 -21.21 8.03 4.85
N ASP A 393 -21.08 6.71 5.04
CA ASP A 393 -21.91 5.74 4.32
C ASP A 393 -23.36 5.69 4.81
N ARG A 394 -23.61 5.87 6.11
CA ARG A 394 -24.95 5.72 6.70
C ARG A 394 -25.73 7.03 6.81
N LEU A 395 -25.04 8.16 6.94
CA LEU A 395 -25.68 9.47 7.07
C LEU A 395 -25.50 10.30 5.80
N PHE A 396 -24.26 10.53 5.38
CA PHE A 396 -24.00 11.44 4.26
C PHE A 396 -24.47 10.87 2.92
N VAL A 397 -24.16 9.62 2.58
CA VAL A 397 -24.50 9.03 1.27
C VAL A 397 -26.02 8.99 1.04
N PRO A 398 -26.89 8.56 1.98
CA PRO A 398 -28.33 8.59 1.78
C PRO A 398 -28.88 10.00 1.59
N ILE A 399 -28.42 10.97 2.40
CA ILE A 399 -28.84 12.38 2.29
C ILE A 399 -28.40 12.97 0.94
N ALA A 400 -27.13 12.80 0.58
CA ALA A 400 -26.60 13.30 -0.68
C ALA A 400 -27.28 12.62 -1.87
N ARG A 401 -27.59 11.32 -1.79
CA ARG A 401 -28.33 10.60 -2.84
C ARG A 401 -29.74 11.15 -3.01
N ALA A 402 -30.43 11.47 -1.92
CA ALA A 402 -31.76 12.08 -1.97
C ALA A 402 -31.75 13.45 -2.67
N ILE A 403 -30.65 14.21 -2.55
CA ILE A 403 -30.51 15.54 -3.15
C ILE A 403 -30.02 15.47 -4.61
N THR A 404 -29.00 14.65 -4.90
CA THR A 404 -28.32 14.65 -6.20
C THR A 404 -28.88 13.62 -7.18
N GLY A 405 -29.66 12.64 -6.71
CA GLY A 405 -30.11 11.49 -7.48
C GLY A 405 -29.01 10.48 -7.84
N LYS A 406 -27.76 10.67 -7.38
CA LYS A 406 -26.62 9.78 -7.73
C LYS A 406 -26.52 8.60 -6.76
N PRO A 407 -26.25 7.37 -7.23
CA PRO A 407 -26.14 6.20 -6.35
C PRO A 407 -25.04 6.34 -5.29
N SER A 408 -23.93 7.00 -5.61
CA SER A 408 -22.84 7.29 -4.67
C SER A 408 -23.06 8.57 -3.83
N GLY A 409 -24.20 9.24 -3.93
CA GLY A 409 -24.46 10.54 -3.30
C GLY A 409 -23.76 11.72 -4.00
N ILE A 410 -22.44 11.67 -4.14
CA ILE A 410 -21.65 12.65 -4.93
C ILE A 410 -20.68 11.93 -5.86
N THR A 411 -20.16 12.62 -6.88
CA THR A 411 -19.22 12.01 -7.83
C THR A 411 -17.87 11.73 -7.17
N VAL A 412 -17.10 10.78 -7.71
CA VAL A 412 -15.75 10.47 -7.23
C VAL A 412 -14.84 11.71 -7.34
N LEU A 413 -14.94 12.47 -8.43
CA LEU A 413 -14.15 13.69 -8.61
C LEU A 413 -14.52 14.78 -7.58
N GLN A 414 -15.80 14.91 -7.21
CA GLN A 414 -16.23 15.81 -6.12
C GLN A 414 -15.65 15.38 -4.77
N ARG A 415 -15.59 14.07 -4.49
CA ARG A 415 -14.95 13.54 -3.26
C ARG A 415 -13.47 13.88 -3.22
N ILE A 416 -12.74 13.66 -4.32
CA ILE A 416 -11.31 13.99 -4.45
C ILE A 416 -11.08 15.48 -4.25
N GLY A 417 -11.81 16.34 -4.98
CA GLY A 417 -11.66 17.80 -4.88
C GLY A 417 -11.99 18.34 -3.49
N THR A 418 -13.02 17.80 -2.84
CA THR A 418 -13.38 18.18 -1.45
C THR A 418 -12.29 17.77 -0.47
N GLY A 419 -11.72 16.57 -0.59
CA GLY A 419 -10.61 16.12 0.24
C GLY A 419 -9.36 17.00 0.09
N LEU A 420 -9.01 17.37 -1.15
CA LEU A 420 -7.92 18.31 -1.43
C LEU A 420 -8.18 19.68 -0.79
N PHE A 421 -9.40 20.20 -0.91
CA PHE A 421 -9.78 21.48 -0.28
C PHE A 421 -9.66 21.42 1.24
N ILE A 422 -10.19 20.37 1.89
CA ILE A 422 -10.10 20.18 3.36
C ILE A 422 -8.64 20.09 3.81
N SER A 423 -7.77 19.45 3.01
CA SER A 423 -6.35 19.33 3.34
C SER A 423 -5.62 20.69 3.45
N ILE A 424 -6.06 21.69 2.68
CA ILE A 424 -5.52 23.06 2.75
C ILE A 424 -5.86 23.69 4.11
N PHE A 425 -7.09 23.53 4.60
CA PHE A 425 -7.47 24.00 5.93
C PHE A 425 -6.70 23.27 7.02
N ALA A 426 -6.51 21.95 6.88
CA ALA A 426 -5.78 21.15 7.86
C ALA A 426 -4.32 21.64 8.02
N ILE A 427 -3.61 21.87 6.90
CA ILE A 427 -2.24 22.41 6.94
C ILE A 427 -2.21 23.86 7.45
N SER A 428 -3.22 24.68 7.12
CA SER A 428 -3.32 26.04 7.64
C SER A 428 -3.45 26.05 9.17
N ILE A 429 -4.30 25.17 9.72
CA ILE A 429 -4.43 25.00 11.18
C ILE A 429 -3.12 24.50 11.78
N ALA A 430 -2.47 23.51 11.16
CA ALA A 430 -1.18 22.99 11.64
C ALA A 430 -0.10 24.10 11.70
N ALA A 431 -0.06 24.99 10.69
CA ALA A 431 0.84 26.13 10.69
C ALA A 431 0.55 27.11 11.85
N LEU A 432 -0.73 27.40 12.12
CA LEU A 432 -1.13 28.24 13.26
C LEU A 432 -0.74 27.62 14.61
N VAL A 433 -0.90 26.29 14.75
CA VAL A 433 -0.49 25.55 15.95
C VAL A 433 1.02 25.66 16.14
N GLU A 434 1.81 25.49 15.07
CA GLU A 434 3.27 25.63 15.14
C GLU A 434 3.71 27.05 15.51
N MET A 435 3.07 28.08 14.94
CA MET A 435 3.34 29.48 15.31
C MET A 435 3.16 29.72 16.81
N LYS A 436 2.11 29.16 17.42
CA LYS A 436 1.92 29.29 18.88
C LYS A 436 2.92 28.46 19.66
N ARG A 437 3.25 27.25 19.22
CA ARG A 437 4.26 26.41 19.89
C ARG A 437 5.59 27.16 19.98
N LEU A 438 6.03 27.76 18.87
CA LEU A 438 7.23 28.59 18.82
C LEU A 438 7.14 29.83 19.72
N LYS A 439 6.01 30.53 19.73
CA LYS A 439 5.77 31.66 20.64
C LYS A 439 5.88 31.24 22.12
N THR A 440 5.34 30.08 22.47
CA THR A 440 5.39 29.53 23.84
C THR A 440 6.82 29.15 24.24
N ALA A 441 7.60 28.59 23.30
CA ALA A 441 9.02 28.32 23.51
C ALA A 441 9.81 29.60 23.77
N GLN A 442 9.53 30.67 23.01
CA GLN A 442 10.14 31.99 23.20
C GLN A 442 9.76 32.62 24.55
N GLU A 443 8.47 32.59 24.91
CA GLU A 443 7.96 33.11 26.20
C GLU A 443 8.55 32.34 27.40
N SER A 444 8.83 31.05 27.24
CA SER A 444 9.40 30.19 28.29
C SER A 444 10.93 30.21 28.33
N GLY A 445 11.61 30.90 27.40
CA GLY A 445 13.07 30.90 27.29
C GLY A 445 13.68 29.56 26.86
N LEU A 446 12.88 28.67 26.23
CA LEU A 446 13.27 27.30 25.85
C LEU A 446 13.62 27.17 24.36
N VAL A 447 13.95 28.27 23.68
CA VAL A 447 14.22 28.27 22.22
C VAL A 447 15.51 27.50 21.89
N ASP A 448 16.52 27.64 22.73
CA ASP A 448 17.85 27.05 22.52
C ASP A 448 18.02 25.67 23.20
N ASP A 449 16.97 25.16 23.86
CA ASP A 449 16.97 23.82 24.46
C ASP A 449 16.07 22.87 23.65
N PRO A 450 16.64 22.11 22.69
CA PRO A 450 15.87 21.20 21.83
C PRO A 450 15.34 19.97 22.58
N ASN A 451 15.82 19.70 23.79
CA ASN A 451 15.43 18.55 24.61
C ASN A 451 14.40 18.92 25.69
N ALA A 452 14.17 20.22 25.93
CA ALA A 452 13.17 20.66 26.88
C ALA A 452 11.75 20.36 26.39
N THR A 453 10.92 19.87 27.32
CA THR A 453 9.48 19.73 27.07
C THR A 453 8.79 21.07 27.25
N LEU A 454 8.13 21.54 26.22
CA LEU A 454 7.37 22.79 26.27
C LEU A 454 6.13 22.64 27.15
N PRO A 455 5.72 23.69 27.88
CA PRO A 455 4.51 23.71 28.68
C PRO A 455 3.24 23.84 27.81
N MET A 456 3.15 23.06 26.74
CA MET A 456 2.03 23.02 25.81
C MET A 456 1.58 21.57 25.68
N ARG A 457 0.35 21.30 26.12
CA ARG A 457 -0.26 19.97 26.03
C ARG A 457 -0.71 19.66 24.61
N ILE A 458 -0.57 18.40 24.23
CA ILE A 458 -0.85 17.93 22.88
C ILE A 458 -2.36 17.73 22.60
N PHE A 459 -3.15 17.32 23.61
CA PHE A 459 -4.57 16.99 23.47
C PHE A 459 -5.53 18.10 23.92
N LEU A 460 -5.02 19.19 24.47
CA LEU A 460 -5.84 20.26 25.05
C LEU A 460 -5.41 21.61 24.47
N TRP A 461 -6.20 22.09 23.52
CA TRP A 461 -6.17 23.47 23.09
C TRP A 461 -7.55 24.12 23.31
N PRO A 462 -7.67 25.27 24.02
CA PRO A 462 -6.80 25.84 25.05
C PRO A 462 -7.43 25.67 26.45
N GLY A 463 -6.69 25.09 27.40
CA GLY A 463 -7.00 25.20 28.83
C GLY A 463 -5.75 25.66 29.56
N PRO A 464 -5.80 26.73 30.38
CA PRO A 464 -4.67 27.07 31.23
C PRO A 464 -4.40 25.91 32.20
N LYS A 465 -3.12 25.73 32.56
CA LYS A 465 -2.75 24.92 33.73
C LYS A 465 -3.28 25.56 35.00
#